data_AF-A0A0R3QEX5-F1
#
_entry.id   AF-A0A0R3QEX5-F1
#
_cell.length_a   1.000
_cell.length_b   1.000
_cell.length_c   1.000
_cell.angle_alpha   90.00
_cell.angle_beta   90.00
_cell.angle_gamma   90.00
#
_symmetry.space_group_name_H-M   'P 1'
#
loop_
_entity.id
_entity.type
_entity.pdbx_description
1 polymer ?
#
loop_
_entity_poly.entity_id
_entity_poly.type
_entity_poly.pdbx_seq_one_letter_code
_entity_poly.pdbx_strand_id
1 'polypeptide(L)'
;MMNDKMVHIHNTALEKQSDDHFHHLGITKNSTDLPKMFGDVKFLCMGGSMQRMKNYAEMFAKELGVSMSDNLSATDRYSMYKTGQVLWVN
;
A
#
# COMPACT_ATOMS: atom_id res chain seq x y z
N MET A 1 -8.93 23.40 10.63
CA MET A 1 -7.77 22.83 11.36
C MET A 1 -7.33 21.60 10.59
N MET A 2 -6.06 21.50 10.22
CA MET A 2 -5.53 20.26 9.63
C MET A 2 -5.61 19.17 10.70
N ASN A 3 -6.15 18.02 10.34
CA ASN A 3 -6.20 16.88 11.24
C ASN A 3 -4.80 16.25 11.23
N ASP A 4 -4.00 16.53 12.26
CA ASP A 4 -2.56 16.14 12.38
C ASP A 4 -2.29 14.62 12.28
N LYS A 5 -3.34 13.81 12.08
CA LYS A 5 -3.29 12.35 11.96
C LYS A 5 -3.32 11.84 10.51
N MET A 6 -3.45 12.72 9.51
CA MET A 6 -3.43 12.32 8.10
C MET A 6 -2.02 12.38 7.50
N VAL A 7 -1.75 11.56 6.49
CA VAL A 7 -0.54 11.70 5.67
C VAL A 7 -0.64 12.97 4.86
N HIS A 8 0.31 13.90 5.07
CA HIS A 8 0.36 15.16 4.36
C HIS A 8 1.33 15.10 3.17
N ILE A 9 0.93 15.70 2.06
CA ILE A 9 1.74 15.79 0.84
C ILE A 9 2.09 17.26 0.61
N HIS A 10 3.37 17.56 0.40
CA HIS A 10 3.86 18.92 0.18
C HIS A 10 4.12 19.21 -1.31
N ASN A 11 3.15 18.87 -2.16
CA ASN A 11 3.20 19.15 -3.59
C ASN A 11 1.82 19.52 -4.12
N THR A 12 1.56 20.83 -4.23
CA THR A 12 0.28 21.39 -4.68
C THR A 12 -0.05 21.09 -6.13
N ALA A 13 0.93 20.65 -6.94
CA ALA A 13 0.65 20.26 -8.33
C ALA A 13 -0.21 18.99 -8.40
N LEU A 14 -0.11 18.09 -7.41
CA LEU A 14 -0.88 16.85 -7.35
C LEU A 14 -2.37 17.08 -7.13
N GLU A 15 -2.75 18.17 -6.47
CA GLU A 15 -4.17 18.55 -6.31
C GLU A 15 -4.87 18.82 -7.65
N LYS A 16 -4.10 19.24 -8.65
CA LYS A 16 -4.59 19.56 -10.00
C LYS A 16 -4.58 18.35 -10.94
N GLN A 17 -4.02 17.21 -10.50
CA GLN A 17 -3.95 16.00 -11.32
C GLN A 17 -5.25 15.19 -11.24
N SER A 18 -5.94 15.11 -12.37
CA SER A 18 -7.15 14.31 -12.53
C SER A 18 -6.84 12.81 -12.56
N ASP A 19 -5.70 12.42 -13.12
CA ASP A 19 -5.17 11.05 -13.06
C ASP A 19 -3.77 11.09 -12.46
N ASP A 20 -3.47 10.12 -11.61
CA ASP A 20 -2.16 9.97 -10.98
C ASP A 20 -1.72 8.52 -11.12
N HIS A 21 -0.51 8.33 -11.63
CA HIS A 21 0.03 7.02 -12.00
C HIS A 21 1.22 6.69 -11.10
N PHE A 22 1.03 5.74 -10.20
CA PHE A 22 2.11 5.18 -9.40
C PHE A 22 2.86 4.14 -10.24
N HIS A 23 3.65 4.62 -11.21
CA HIS A 23 4.26 3.80 -12.26
C HIS A 23 5.00 2.55 -11.75
N HIS A 24 5.74 2.69 -10.64
CA HIS A 24 6.49 1.58 -10.06
C HIS A 24 5.60 0.54 -9.36
N LEU A 25 4.39 0.91 -8.96
CA LEU A 25 3.41 0.03 -8.32
C LEU A 25 2.40 -0.52 -9.33
N GLY A 26 2.32 0.08 -10.52
CA GLY A 26 1.31 -0.25 -11.53
C GLY A 26 -0.11 0.12 -11.08
N ILE A 27 -0.25 1.09 -10.18
CA ILE A 27 -1.52 1.57 -9.67
C ILE A 27 -1.85 2.91 -10.30
N THR A 28 -3.11 3.13 -10.67
CA THR A 28 -3.59 4.43 -11.15
C THR A 28 -4.82 4.86 -10.37
N LYS A 29 -4.90 6.16 -10.08
CA LYS A 29 -6.00 6.76 -9.31
C LYS A 29 -7.37 6.48 -9.93
N ASN A 30 -7.44 6.43 -11.27
CA ASN A 30 -8.70 6.22 -11.99
C ASN A 30 -9.15 4.75 -12.07
N SER A 31 -8.22 3.79 -11.91
CA SER A 31 -8.55 2.35 -12.00
C SER A 31 -8.69 1.69 -10.62
N THR A 32 -8.25 2.38 -9.56
CA THR A 32 -8.09 1.80 -8.23
C THR A 32 -8.77 2.66 -7.17
N ASP A 33 -9.68 2.08 -6.40
CA ASP A 33 -10.30 2.74 -5.24
C ASP A 33 -9.31 2.79 -4.05
N LEU A 34 -8.40 3.77 -4.10
CA LEU A 34 -7.33 3.92 -3.10
C LEU A 34 -7.87 4.09 -1.66
N PRO A 35 -8.89 4.91 -1.39
CA PRO A 35 -9.46 5.02 -0.05
C PRO A 35 -10.01 3.70 0.47
N LYS A 36 -10.70 2.92 -0.38
CA LYS A 36 -11.22 1.60 0.02
C LYS A 36 -10.12 0.58 0.27
N MET A 37 -9.06 0.60 -0.55
CA MET A 37 -7.99 -0.39 -0.46
C MET A 37 -6.99 -0.12 0.66
N PHE A 38 -6.67 1.16 0.92
CA PHE A 38 -5.56 1.54 1.78
C PHE A 38 -5.96 2.49 2.94
N GLY A 39 -7.19 2.99 2.98
CA GLY A 39 -7.61 3.99 3.98
C GLY A 39 -7.62 3.49 5.44
N ASP A 40 -7.67 2.18 5.65
CA ASP A 40 -7.59 1.55 6.97
C ASP A 40 -6.16 1.21 7.41
N VAL A 41 -5.15 1.36 6.54
CA VAL A 41 -3.75 1.06 6.87
C VAL A 41 -3.27 1.94 8.03
N LYS A 42 -2.62 1.31 9.02
CA LYS A 42 -2.00 1.97 10.18
C LYS A 42 -0.51 1.72 10.28
N PHE A 43 -0.02 0.63 9.69
CA PHE A 43 1.39 0.26 9.72
C PHE A 43 1.87 -0.04 8.30
N LEU A 44 2.99 0.57 7.92
CA LEU A 44 3.71 0.29 6.68
C LEU A 44 5.05 -0.34 7.03
N CYS A 45 5.25 -1.60 6.63
CA CYS A 45 6.50 -2.32 6.84
C CYS A 45 7.20 -2.51 5.49
N MET A 46 8.46 -2.07 5.41
CA MET A 46 9.22 -2.09 4.15
C MET A 46 10.53 -2.88 4.27
N GLY A 47 10.98 -3.48 3.17
CA GLY A 47 12.33 -4.06 3.12
C GLY A 47 12.70 -4.69 1.77
N GLY A 48 13.97 -4.52 1.34
CA GLY A 48 14.38 -4.71 -0.06
C GLY A 48 14.19 -6.07 -0.76
N SER A 49 13.73 -7.14 -0.10
CA SER A 49 13.54 -8.45 -0.75
C SER A 49 12.06 -8.77 -0.86
N MET A 50 11.57 -8.92 -2.09
CA MET A 50 10.19 -9.34 -2.40
C MET A 50 9.77 -10.57 -1.60
N GLN A 51 10.60 -11.62 -1.63
CA GLN A 51 10.28 -12.88 -0.95
C GLN A 51 10.25 -12.71 0.56
N ARG A 52 11.16 -11.90 1.13
CA ARG A 52 11.17 -11.63 2.57
C ARG A 52 9.88 -10.94 2.99
N MET A 53 9.43 -9.92 2.27
CA MET A 53 8.21 -9.19 2.60
C MET A 53 6.96 -10.05 2.45
N LYS A 54 6.90 -10.91 1.43
CA LYS A 54 5.84 -11.92 1.29
C LYS A 54 5.80 -12.88 2.48
N ASN A 55 6.94 -13.46 2.85
CA ASN A 55 7.02 -14.41 3.97
C ASN A 55 6.57 -13.76 5.30
N TYR A 56 6.98 -12.52 5.56
CA TYR A 56 6.53 -11.78 6.75
C TYR A 56 5.02 -11.55 6.75
N ALA A 57 4.44 -11.15 5.62
CA ALA A 57 3.00 -10.99 5.49
C ALA A 57 2.26 -12.31 5.77
N GLU A 58 2.70 -13.42 5.18
CA GLU A 58 2.09 -14.75 5.38
C GLU A 58 2.19 -15.20 6.85
N MET A 59 3.37 -15.03 7.47
CA MET A 59 3.59 -15.35 8.88
C MET A 59 2.67 -14.52 9.79
N PHE A 60 2.60 -13.21 9.55
CA PHE A 60 1.78 -12.30 10.35
C PHE A 60 0.29 -12.59 10.21
N ALA A 61 -0.20 -12.82 8.99
CA ALA A 61 -1.58 -13.22 8.73
C ALA A 61 -1.94 -14.50 9.50
N LYS A 62 -1.06 -15.50 9.47
CA LYS A 62 -1.25 -16.75 10.21
C LYS A 62 -1.26 -16.55 11.72
N GLU A 63 -0.32 -15.78 12.26
CA GLU A 63 -0.19 -15.55 13.70
C GLU A 63 -1.38 -14.79 14.28
N LEU A 64 -1.89 -13.78 13.56
CA LEU A 64 -3.03 -12.98 14.01
C LEU A 64 -4.39 -13.51 13.54
N GLY A 65 -4.44 -14.58 12.76
CA GLY A 65 -5.68 -15.15 12.24
C GLY A 65 -6.43 -14.22 11.29
N VAL A 66 -5.72 -13.41 10.50
CA VAL A 66 -6.29 -12.49 9.52
C VAL A 66 -5.98 -12.96 8.10
N SER A 67 -6.79 -12.52 7.12
CA SER A 67 -6.50 -12.80 5.71
C SER A 67 -5.35 -11.93 5.20
N MET A 68 -4.65 -12.48 4.22
CA MET A 68 -3.66 -11.79 3.40
C MET A 68 -4.23 -11.55 2.00
N SER A 69 -3.97 -10.38 1.42
CA SER A 69 -4.31 -10.11 0.03
C SER A 69 -3.40 -10.84 -0.95
N ASP A 70 -3.81 -10.94 -2.21
CA ASP A 70 -2.88 -11.15 -3.31
C ASP A 70 -1.88 -9.99 -3.44
N ASN A 71 -0.89 -10.13 -4.35
CA ASN A 71 0.01 -9.03 -4.66
C ASN A 71 -0.77 -7.86 -5.26
N LEU A 72 -0.76 -6.72 -4.58
CA LEU A 72 -1.46 -5.49 -4.97
C LEU A 72 -0.69 -4.63 -5.97
N SER A 73 0.57 -4.97 -6.26
CA SER A 73 1.35 -4.36 -7.33
C SER A 73 1.07 -5.05 -8.66
N ALA A 74 0.93 -4.26 -9.73
CA ALA A 74 0.76 -4.77 -11.09
C ALA A 74 2.08 -4.79 -11.89
N THR A 75 3.23 -4.60 -11.23
CA THR A 75 4.56 -4.68 -11.85
C THR A 75 5.47 -5.67 -11.13
N ASP A 76 6.64 -5.94 -11.71
CA ASP A 76 7.71 -6.73 -11.12
C ASP A 76 8.71 -5.91 -10.28
N ARG A 77 8.55 -4.58 -10.21
CA ARG A 77 9.47 -3.70 -9.47
C ARG A 77 9.24 -3.76 -7.96
N TYR A 78 7.98 -3.87 -7.56
CA TYR A 78 7.56 -3.97 -6.18
C TYR A 78 6.48 -5.05 -6.02
N SER A 79 6.42 -5.65 -4.85
CA SER A 79 5.33 -6.48 -4.36
C SER A 79 4.70 -5.81 -3.14
N MET A 80 3.39 -5.91 -3.05
CA MET A 80 2.61 -5.32 -1.97
C MET A 80 1.58 -6.31 -1.46
N TYR A 81 1.57 -6.53 -0.15
CA TYR A 81 0.61 -7.42 0.50
C TYR A 81 -0.02 -6.71 1.68
N LYS A 82 -1.31 -6.94 1.90
CA LYS A 82 -2.05 -6.36 3.03
C LYS A 82 -2.58 -7.46 3.94
N THR A 83 -2.39 -7.29 5.24
CA THR A 83 -2.91 -8.18 6.28
C THR A 83 -3.58 -7.36 7.37
N GLY A 84 -4.91 -7.31 7.38
CA GLY A 84 -5.65 -6.37 8.22
C GLY A 84 -5.22 -4.92 7.94
N GLN A 85 -4.72 -4.21 8.97
CA GLN A 85 -4.29 -2.80 8.88
C GLN A 85 -2.79 -2.61 8.59
N VAL A 86 -2.07 -3.69 8.23
CA VAL A 86 -0.64 -3.65 7.90
C VAL A 86 -0.43 -3.80 6.39
N LEU A 87 0.37 -2.92 5.80
CA LEU A 87 0.83 -2.99 4.41
C LEU A 87 2.32 -3.37 4.38
N TRP A 88 2.64 -4.40 3.61
CA TRP A 88 3.99 -4.96 3.45
C TRP A 88 4.49 -4.65 2.04
N VAL A 89 5.63 -3.97 1.92
CA VAL A 89 6.17 -3.52 0.63
C VAL A 89 7.66 -3.83 0.53
N ASN A 90 8.16 -4.31 -0.61
CA ASN A 90 9.60 -4.54 -0.78
C ASN A 90 10.40 -3.33 -1.27
#